data_AF-A0A7C3TWI8-F1
#
_entry.id   AF-A0A7C3TWI8-F1
#
_cell.length_a   1.000
_cell.length_b   1.000
_cell.length_c   1.000
_cell.angle_alpha   90.00
_cell.angle_beta   90.00
_cell.angle_gamma   90.00
#
_symmetry.space_group_name_H-M   'P 1'
#
loop_
_entity.id
_entity.type
_entity.pdbx_description
1 polymer ?
#
loop_
_entity_poly.entity_id
_entity_poly.type
_entity_poly.pdbx_seq_one_letter_code
_entity_poly.pdbx_strand_id
1 'polypeptide(L)'
;MMPSDWVVAVANTCQMAVPVISLSAYLPQWIKLIRTRSSRDISLRSWCIWTVSACFALFYAVVQLWLNGRGWPLVVSTALGLLFVLFTLFLILRYRPKGKGREISNKKGRKATGAPSLRLSAVFRGGQRKAVLEIGKRVRHPNLSPPVGPL
;
A
#
# COMPACT_ATOMS: atom_id res chain seq x y z
N MET A 1 18.54 -35.23 17.61
CA MET A 1 18.63 -34.56 18.93
C MET A 1 17.22 -34.09 19.27
N MET A 2 16.60 -34.61 20.34
CA MET A 2 15.27 -34.12 20.74
C MET A 2 15.44 -32.72 21.35
N PRO A 3 14.74 -31.68 20.87
CA PRO A 3 14.79 -30.38 21.51
C PRO A 3 14.30 -30.51 22.96
N SER A 4 14.95 -29.79 23.87
CA SER A 4 14.58 -29.81 25.28
C SER A 4 13.15 -29.28 25.46
N ASP A 5 12.41 -29.83 26.41
CA ASP A 5 10.99 -29.49 26.64
C ASP A 5 10.78 -27.99 26.91
N TRP A 6 11.76 -27.35 27.55
CA TRP A 6 11.72 -25.91 27.81
C TRP A 6 11.80 -25.08 26.52
N VAL A 7 12.58 -25.50 25.51
CA VAL A 7 12.67 -24.80 24.22
C VAL A 7 11.33 -24.88 23.51
N VAL A 8 10.68 -26.04 23.53
CA VAL A 8 9.36 -26.25 22.93
C VAL A 8 8.31 -25.39 23.64
N ALA A 9 8.33 -25.32 24.97
CA ALA A 9 7.42 -24.49 25.75
C ALA A 9 7.58 -22.99 25.43
N VAL A 10 8.81 -22.50 25.36
CA VAL A 10 9.12 -21.11 24.99
C VAL A 10 8.65 -20.83 23.56
N ALA A 11 8.99 -21.69 22.61
CA ALA A 11 8.58 -21.52 21.21
C ALA A 11 7.06 -21.46 21.07
N ASN A 12 6.32 -22.34 21.75
CA ASN A 12 4.86 -22.34 21.76
C ASN A 12 4.29 -21.04 22.35
N THR A 13 4.89 -20.54 23.44
CA THR A 13 4.47 -19.30 24.09
C THR A 13 4.68 -18.09 23.17
N CYS A 14 5.86 -17.99 22.54
CA CYS A 14 6.15 -16.96 21.55
C CYS A 14 5.18 -17.03 20.38
N GLN A 15 4.87 -18.24 19.90
CA GLN A 15 3.95 -18.45 18.79
C GLN A 15 2.53 -17.96 19.11
N MET A 16 2.06 -18.13 20.35
CA MET A 16 0.77 -17.62 20.80
C MET A 16 0.75 -16.10 21.00
N ALA A 17 1.90 -15.48 21.25
CA ALA A 17 2.00 -14.02 21.37
C ALA A 17 1.85 -13.31 20.00
N VAL A 18 2.23 -13.98 18.89
CA VAL A 18 2.16 -13.45 17.52
C VAL A 18 0.78 -12.86 17.18
N PRO A 19 -0.36 -13.57 17.35
CA PRO A 19 -1.67 -13.02 17.04
C PRO A 19 -2.07 -11.85 17.95
N VAL A 20 -1.63 -11.84 19.22
CA VAL A 20 -1.93 -10.74 20.15
C VAL A 20 -1.24 -9.45 19.70
N ILE A 21 0.05 -9.55 19.35
CA ILE A 21 0.83 -8.42 18.82
C ILE A 21 0.29 -7.99 17.45
N SER A 22 -0.08 -8.95 16.60
CA SER A 22 -0.68 -8.63 15.29
C SER A 22 -1.98 -7.87 15.45
N LEU A 23 -2.84 -8.27 16.39
CA LEU A 23 -4.11 -7.62 16.66
C LEU A 23 -3.90 -6.16 17.09
N SER A 24 -2.94 -5.88 17.97
CA SER A 24 -2.65 -4.50 18.41
C SER A 24 -2.14 -3.62 17.26
N ALA A 25 -1.41 -4.20 16.30
CA ALA A 25 -0.97 -3.50 15.10
C ALA A 25 -2.11 -3.26 14.09
N TYR A 26 -3.00 -4.24 13.90
CA TYR A 26 -4.13 -4.12 12.97
C TYR A 26 -5.25 -3.21 13.47
N LEU A 27 -5.47 -3.16 14.78
CA LEU A 27 -6.55 -2.37 15.40
C LEU A 27 -6.56 -0.88 14.99
N PRO A 28 -5.46 -0.11 15.09
CA PRO A 28 -5.46 1.29 14.66
C PRO A 28 -5.71 1.42 13.15
N GLN A 29 -5.24 0.47 12.35
CA GLN A 29 -5.48 0.44 10.91
C GLN A 29 -6.96 0.20 10.58
N TRP A 30 -7.61 -0.73 11.29
CA TRP A 30 -9.04 -1.00 11.13
C TRP A 30 -9.89 0.20 11.55
N ILE A 31 -9.59 0.82 12.69
CA ILE A 31 -10.28 2.02 13.16
C ILE A 31 -10.15 3.15 12.12
N LYS A 32 -8.94 3.40 11.60
CA LYS A 32 -8.71 4.42 10.57
C LYS A 32 -9.51 4.13 9.30
N LEU A 33 -9.56 2.87 8.87
CA LEU A 33 -10.27 2.46 7.66
C LEU A 33 -11.79 2.61 7.81
N ILE A 34 -12.34 2.24 8.97
CA ILE A 34 -13.76 2.39 9.30
C ILE A 34 -14.14 3.88 9.39
N ARG A 35 -13.29 4.72 10.01
CA ARG A 35 -13.55 6.15 10.19
C ARG A 35 -13.46 6.93 8.88
N THR A 36 -12.46 6.66 8.05
CA THR A 36 -12.26 7.37 6.77
C THR A 36 -13.15 6.85 5.66
N ARG A 37 -13.66 5.60 5.78
CA ARG A 37 -14.46 4.90 4.75
C ARG A 37 -13.85 4.97 3.33
N SER A 38 -12.53 5.11 3.25
CA SER A 38 -11.81 5.18 1.99
C SER A 38 -10.67 4.17 2.04
N SER A 39 -10.72 3.19 1.13
CA SER A 39 -9.62 2.25 0.89
C SER A 39 -8.80 2.62 -0.36
N ARG A 40 -8.92 3.87 -0.84
CA ARG A 40 -8.37 4.30 -2.14
C ARG A 40 -6.85 4.17 -2.24
N ASP A 41 -6.15 4.37 -1.13
CA ASP A 41 -4.68 4.32 -1.06
C ASP A 41 -4.16 2.90 -0.78
N ILE A 42 -5.06 1.95 -0.51
CA ILE A 42 -4.70 0.58 -0.15
C ILE A 42 -4.81 -0.33 -1.38
N SER A 43 -3.67 -0.88 -1.81
CA SER A 43 -3.62 -1.77 -2.97
C SER A 43 -4.28 -3.11 -2.68
N LEU A 44 -5.47 -3.33 -3.24
CA LEU A 44 -6.18 -4.62 -3.14
C LEU A 44 -5.35 -5.80 -3.65
N ARG A 45 -4.53 -5.58 -4.68
CA ARG A 45 -3.63 -6.62 -5.22
C ARG A 45 -2.63 -7.10 -4.16
N SER A 46 -2.07 -6.17 -3.38
CA SER A 46 -1.17 -6.51 -2.29
C SER A 46 -1.88 -7.41 -1.26
N TRP A 47 -3.10 -7.04 -0.85
CA TRP A 47 -3.86 -7.83 0.11
C TRP A 47 -4.28 -9.21 -0.42
N CYS A 48 -4.55 -9.35 -1.72
CA CYS A 48 -4.77 -10.67 -2.32
C CYS A 48 -3.53 -11.56 -2.23
N ILE A 49 -2.34 -11.01 -2.51
CA ILE A 49 -1.07 -11.74 -2.39
C ILE A 49 -0.83 -12.18 -0.93
N TRP A 50 -1.05 -11.27 0.02
CA TRP A 50 -0.97 -11.58 1.46
C TRP A 50 -1.95 -12.68 1.88
N THR A 51 -3.16 -12.67 1.33
CA THR A 51 -4.17 -13.71 1.60
C THR A 51 -3.69 -15.07 1.10
N VAL A 52 -3.20 -15.15 -0.14
CA VAL A 52 -2.68 -16.40 -0.71
C VAL A 52 -1.48 -16.91 0.09
N SER A 53 -0.56 -16.02 0.46
CA SER A 53 0.59 -16.36 1.31
C SER A 53 0.15 -16.92 2.66
N ALA A 54 -0.85 -16.30 3.30
CA ALA A 54 -1.38 -16.77 4.59
C ALA A 54 -2.09 -18.13 4.45
N CYS A 55 -2.77 -18.40 3.34
CA CYS A 55 -3.33 -19.71 3.04
C CYS A 55 -2.25 -20.78 2.93
N PHE A 56 -1.15 -20.51 2.24
CA PHE A 56 -0.02 -21.45 2.16
C PHE A 56 0.66 -21.68 3.51
N ALA A 57 0.81 -20.62 4.32
CA ALA A 57 1.36 -20.75 5.68
C ALA A 57 0.46 -21.62 6.58
N LEU A 58 -0.86 -21.44 6.51
CA LEU A 58 -1.82 -22.27 7.25
C LEU A 58 -1.77 -23.72 6.77
N PHE A 59 -1.73 -23.95 5.45
CA PHE A 59 -1.59 -25.30 4.89
C PHE A 59 -0.33 -25.99 5.40
N TYR A 60 0.81 -25.29 5.34
CA TYR A 60 2.07 -25.80 5.88
C TYR A 60 1.97 -26.15 7.37
N ALA A 61 1.38 -25.27 8.18
CA ALA A 61 1.20 -25.51 9.62
C ALA A 61 0.34 -26.75 9.90
N VAL A 62 -0.75 -26.94 9.16
CA VAL A 62 -1.64 -28.10 9.29
C VAL A 62 -0.91 -29.39 8.92
N VAL A 63 -0.19 -29.40 7.80
CA VAL A 63 0.62 -30.55 7.38
C VAL A 63 1.67 -30.88 8.44
N GLN A 64 2.33 -29.87 9.00
CA GLN A 64 3.34 -30.06 10.04
C GLN A 64 2.76 -30.65 11.33
N LEU A 65 1.55 -30.21 11.72
CA LEU A 65 0.81 -30.79 12.85
C LEU A 65 0.44 -32.26 12.59
N TRP A 66 -0.01 -32.59 11.38
CA TRP A 66 -0.33 -33.96 10.98
C TRP A 66 0.89 -34.89 11.02
N LEU A 67 2.04 -34.44 10.51
CA LEU A 67 3.25 -35.26 10.42
C LEU A 67 3.96 -35.44 11.77
N ASN A 68 3.99 -34.42 12.62
CA ASN A 68 4.79 -34.43 13.85
C ASN A 68 3.94 -34.63 15.12
N GLY A 69 2.61 -34.52 15.03
CA GLY A 69 1.70 -34.58 16.18
C GLY A 69 1.90 -33.47 17.23
N ARG A 70 2.81 -32.53 16.97
CA ARG A 70 3.20 -31.41 17.83
C ARG A 70 3.21 -30.12 17.01
N GLY A 71 2.95 -28.98 17.64
CA GLY A 71 2.92 -27.68 16.96
C GLY A 71 1.53 -27.09 16.72
N TRP A 72 0.52 -27.50 17.51
CA TRP A 72 -0.81 -26.88 17.46
C TRP A 72 -0.81 -25.34 17.62
N PRO A 73 0.11 -24.69 18.37
CA PRO A 73 0.16 -23.23 18.46
C PRO A 73 0.48 -22.54 17.13
N LEU A 74 1.26 -23.19 16.26
CA LEU A 74 1.56 -22.68 14.92
C LEU A 74 0.30 -22.65 14.06
N VAL A 75 -0.53 -23.69 14.12
CA VAL A 75 -1.81 -23.75 13.40
C VAL A 75 -2.76 -22.66 13.90
N VAL A 76 -2.91 -22.51 15.22
CA VAL A 76 -3.82 -21.51 15.80
C VAL A 76 -3.36 -20.09 15.46
N SER A 77 -2.09 -19.78 15.63
CA SER A 77 -1.55 -18.45 15.31
C SER A 77 -1.63 -18.10 13.82
N THR A 78 -1.32 -19.05 12.93
CA THR A 78 -1.45 -18.84 11.48
C THR A 78 -2.90 -18.72 11.03
N ALA A 79 -3.83 -19.48 11.63
CA ALA A 79 -5.26 -19.35 11.37
C ALA A 79 -5.81 -17.99 11.80
N LEU A 80 -5.42 -17.50 12.99
CA LEU A 80 -5.77 -16.15 13.46
C LEU A 80 -5.16 -15.07 12.56
N GLY A 81 -3.92 -15.23 12.12
CA GLY A 81 -3.28 -14.34 11.16
C GLY A 81 -4.06 -14.27 9.84
N LEU A 82 -4.47 -15.42 9.30
CA LEU A 82 -5.31 -15.49 8.10
C LEU A 82 -6.65 -14.78 8.33
N LEU A 83 -7.28 -14.98 9.48
CA LEU A 83 -8.53 -14.28 9.84
C LEU A 83 -8.34 -12.76 9.83
N PHE A 84 -7.25 -12.23 10.39
CA PHE A 84 -6.97 -10.79 10.38
C PHE A 84 -6.74 -10.24 8.97
N VAL A 85 -6.03 -10.98 8.11
CA VAL A 85 -5.83 -10.62 6.71
C VAL A 85 -7.16 -10.62 5.95
N LEU A 86 -7.99 -11.65 6.13
CA LEU A 86 -9.32 -11.74 5.51
C LEU A 86 -10.25 -10.63 6.00
N PHE A 87 -10.26 -10.33 7.30
CA PHE A 87 -11.05 -9.25 7.87
C PHE A 87 -10.62 -7.89 7.30
N THR A 88 -9.32 -7.67 7.16
CA THR A 88 -8.80 -6.44 6.55
C THR A 88 -9.17 -6.36 5.07
N LEU A 89 -9.05 -7.45 4.31
CA LEU A 89 -9.47 -7.52 2.91
C LEU A 89 -10.98 -7.25 2.77
N PHE A 90 -11.80 -7.78 3.67
CA PHE A 90 -13.24 -7.53 3.72
C PHE A 90 -13.55 -6.04 3.94
N LEU A 91 -12.90 -5.39 4.91
CA LEU A 91 -13.05 -3.94 5.15
C LEU A 91 -12.64 -3.13 3.92
N ILE A 92 -11.52 -3.48 3.29
CA ILE A 92 -11.02 -2.81 2.07
C ILE A 92 -12.06 -2.93 0.95
N LEU A 93 -12.62 -4.12 0.71
CA LEU A 93 -13.66 -4.37 -0.29
C LEU A 93 -14.95 -3.60 0.03
N ARG A 94 -15.36 -3.57 1.31
CA ARG A 94 -16.59 -2.91 1.77
C ARG A 94 -16.57 -1.40 1.60
N TYR A 95 -15.41 -0.78 1.80
CA TYR A 95 -15.19 0.67 1.68
C TYR A 95 -14.55 1.06 0.35
N ARG A 96 -14.31 0.12 -0.57
CA ARG A 96 -13.82 0.47 -1.90
C ARG A 96 -14.95 1.17 -2.65
N PRO A 97 -14.75 2.42 -3.09
CA PRO A 97 -15.71 3.06 -3.98
C PRO A 97 -15.82 2.19 -5.22
N LYS A 98 -17.04 1.78 -5.60
CA LYS A 98 -17.30 1.07 -6.86
C LYS A 98 -17.02 2.03 -8.01
N GLY A 99 -15.74 2.20 -8.35
CA GLY A 99 -15.28 2.99 -9.47
C GLY A 99 -15.85 2.37 -10.75
N LYS A 100 -16.78 3.09 -11.37
CA LYS A 100 -17.42 2.77 -12.65
C LYS A 100 -16.40 2.22 -13.66
N GLY A 101 -16.35 0.90 -13.80
CA GLY A 101 -15.66 0.22 -14.91
C GLY A 101 -16.30 0.47 -16.30
N ARG A 102 -17.06 1.57 -16.48
CA ARG A 102 -17.77 1.89 -17.74
C ARG A 102 -17.29 3.16 -18.44
N GLU A 103 -16.33 3.91 -17.90
CA GLU A 103 -15.87 5.14 -18.58
C GLU A 103 -14.75 4.88 -19.61
N ILE A 104 -13.98 3.79 -19.45
CA ILE A 104 -12.93 3.40 -20.41
C ILE A 104 -13.53 2.79 -21.69
N SER A 105 -14.70 2.15 -21.61
CA SER A 105 -15.43 1.71 -22.81
C SER A 105 -15.97 2.91 -23.60
N ASN A 106 -16.43 3.97 -22.92
CA ASN A 106 -16.98 5.17 -23.57
C ASN A 106 -15.92 6.02 -24.31
N LYS A 107 -14.68 6.08 -23.79
CA LYS A 107 -13.58 6.77 -24.52
C LYS A 107 -13.07 5.96 -25.72
N LYS A 108 -13.18 4.63 -25.71
CA LYS A 108 -12.79 3.81 -26.86
C LYS A 108 -13.79 3.93 -28.02
N GLY A 109 -15.06 4.21 -27.73
CA GLY A 109 -16.08 4.55 -28.74
C GLY A 109 -15.93 5.95 -29.36
N ARG A 110 -15.40 6.94 -28.63
CA ARG A 110 -15.19 8.31 -29.15
C ARG A 110 -13.93 8.52 -29.99
N LYS A 111 -12.96 7.60 -29.95
CA LYS A 111 -11.72 7.71 -30.77
C LYS A 111 -11.80 7.05 -32.14
N ALA A 112 -12.89 6.33 -32.46
CA ALA A 112 -13.06 5.67 -33.76
C ALA A 112 -13.74 6.56 -34.83
N THR A 113 -14.26 7.73 -34.46
CA THR A 113 -14.88 8.71 -35.38
C THR A 113 -13.98 9.93 -35.56
N GLY A 114 -12.79 9.69 -36.12
CA GLY A 114 -11.86 10.74 -36.55
C GLY A 114 -11.47 10.52 -38.01
N ALA A 115 -12.40 10.78 -38.93
CA ALA A 115 -12.08 10.93 -40.35
C ALA A 115 -11.61 12.38 -40.61
N PRO A 116 -10.54 12.60 -41.40
CA PRO A 116 -9.94 13.91 -41.60
C PRO A 116 -10.66 14.67 -42.72
N SER A 117 -11.35 15.77 -42.40
CA SER A 117 -11.77 16.74 -43.41
C SER A 117 -10.82 17.92 -43.40
N LEU A 118 -10.00 18.00 -44.44
CA LEU A 118 -9.25 19.16 -44.88
C LEU A 118 -10.11 20.44 -44.77
N ARG A 119 -9.70 21.38 -43.91
CA ARG A 119 -10.00 22.80 -44.11
C ARG A 119 -8.73 23.61 -44.00
N LEU A 120 -8.21 23.91 -45.18
CA LEU A 120 -7.29 25.00 -45.48
C LEU A 120 -7.99 26.32 -45.12
N SER A 121 -7.42 27.11 -44.22
CA SER A 121 -7.75 28.53 -44.07
C SER A 121 -6.51 29.24 -43.53
N ALA A 122 -5.74 29.79 -44.47
CA ALA A 122 -4.77 30.82 -44.20
C ALA A 122 -5.49 32.09 -43.71
N VAL A 123 -5.05 32.65 -42.58
CA VAL A 123 -5.28 34.05 -42.25
C VAL A 123 -3.98 34.63 -41.73
N PHE A 124 -3.46 35.55 -42.54
CA PHE A 124 -2.28 36.38 -42.36
C PHE A 124 -2.64 37.61 -41.49
N ARG A 125 -1.82 37.96 -40.51
CA ARG A 125 -1.63 39.29 -39.89
C ARG A 125 -0.57 39.10 -38.81
N GLY A 126 0.63 39.65 -38.87
CA GLY A 126 0.99 41.04 -39.14
C GLY A 126 1.79 41.50 -37.90
N GLY A 127 3.05 41.88 -38.10
CA GLY A 127 4.04 42.08 -37.04
C GLY A 127 3.77 43.24 -36.07
N GLN A 128 4.81 43.51 -35.24
CA GLN A 128 4.92 44.43 -34.08
C GLN A 128 4.83 43.63 -32.76
N ARG A 129 5.72 43.71 -31.75
CA ARG A 129 6.71 44.72 -31.35
C ARG A 129 7.76 44.12 -30.39
N LYS A 130 8.85 44.87 -30.23
CA LYS A 130 10.09 44.60 -29.52
C LYS A 130 9.96 44.44 -27.98
N ALA A 131 10.98 43.77 -27.45
CA ALA A 131 11.57 43.80 -26.12
C ALA A 131 11.18 44.93 -25.15
N VAL A 132 10.91 44.57 -23.89
CA VAL A 132 11.27 45.37 -22.71
C VAL A 132 11.86 44.45 -21.63
N LEU A 133 13.11 44.76 -21.31
CA LEU A 133 13.93 44.38 -20.17
C LEU A 133 13.28 44.87 -18.86
N GLU A 134 13.26 44.08 -17.79
CA GLU A 134 13.28 44.63 -16.43
C GLU A 134 14.03 43.67 -15.50
N ILE A 135 15.13 44.20 -14.99
CA ILE A 135 16.17 43.55 -14.19
C ILE A 135 15.86 43.86 -12.72
N GLY A 136 15.56 42.84 -11.92
CA GLY A 136 15.27 42.97 -10.48
C GLY A 136 16.27 42.24 -9.60
N LYS A 137 17.54 42.65 -9.70
CA LYS A 137 18.72 42.23 -8.93
C LYS A 137 18.49 42.29 -7.40
N ARG A 138 18.73 41.20 -6.66
CA ARG A 138 19.23 41.28 -5.27
C ARG A 138 20.14 40.11 -4.92
N VAL A 139 21.41 40.30 -5.25
CA VAL A 139 22.57 39.67 -4.60
C VAL A 139 22.74 40.30 -3.22
N ARG A 140 22.89 39.48 -2.17
CA ARG A 140 23.83 39.77 -1.07
C ARG A 140 24.09 38.51 -0.22
N HIS A 141 25.22 37.86 -0.48
CA HIS A 141 26.07 37.35 0.60
C HIS A 141 27.17 38.40 0.82
N PRO A 142 27.63 38.58 2.07
CA PRO A 142 29.02 38.28 2.30
C PRO A 142 29.26 37.49 3.60
N ASN A 143 30.29 36.66 3.46
CA ASN A 143 30.98 35.81 4.41
C ASN A 143 31.64 36.63 5.55
N LEU A 144 31.58 36.14 6.79
CA LEU A 144 32.66 36.31 7.77
C LEU A 144 32.66 35.12 8.76
N SER A 145 33.86 34.57 8.91
CA SER A 145 34.31 33.26 9.43
C SER A 145 34.27 33.06 10.97
N PRO A 146 34.58 31.84 11.50
CA PRO A 146 34.25 31.30 12.83
C PRO A 146 35.45 31.31 13.84
N PRO A 147 35.69 30.31 14.73
CA PRO A 147 35.09 29.98 16.05
C PRO A 147 36.14 29.96 17.22
N VAL A 148 35.71 29.99 18.50
CA VAL A 148 36.50 29.58 19.70
C VAL A 148 35.49 29.33 20.84
N GLY A 149 35.46 28.31 21.71
CA GLY A 149 36.24 27.13 22.06
C GLY A 149 35.58 26.54 23.35
N PRO A 150 35.88 25.30 23.79
CA PRO A 150 35.25 24.67 24.95
C PRO A 150 35.96 24.99 26.27
N LEU A 151 35.20 25.03 27.37
CA LEU A 151 35.65 24.85 28.76
C LEU A 151 34.69 23.89 29.46
#